data_AF-A0A8C4QJK4-F1
#
_entry.id   AF-A0A8C4QJK4-F1
#
_cell.length_a   1.000
_cell.length_b   1.000
_cell.length_c   1.000
_cell.angle_alpha   90.00
_cell.angle_beta   90.00
_cell.angle_gamma   90.00
#
_symmetry.space_group_name_H-M   'P 1'
#
loop_
_entity.id
_entity.type
_entity.pdbx_description
1 polymer ?
#
loop_
_entity_poly.entity_id
_entity_poly.type
_entity_poly.pdbx_seq_one_letter_code
_entity_poly.pdbx_strand_id
1 'polypeptide(L)'
;HCWTCCRLSVEPLLALLHTSLYRLSLSNNSKIVNSAYANELLYYYFLFTGTGESGKSTFIKQMRIIHGSGYTDEDRRGFIKLVYQNIFIAMQAMTRAMETLKILYKYEQNKENAQLIREVDVEKVASFEAPYVEAIKLLWSDPGIEECYDRRREYQLSDSTKYYLSSIDRIALPHYLPTQQDVLRVRVPTTGIIEYPFDLENIIFR
;
A
#
# COMPACT_ATOMS: atom_id res chain seq x y z
N HIS A 1 -17.47 2.51 3.17
CA HIS A 1 -17.77 3.51 4.22
C HIS A 1 -16.49 3.84 5.01
N CYS A 2 -15.33 4.01 4.37
CA CYS A 2 -14.12 4.46 5.08
C CYS A 2 -13.06 5.03 4.13
N TRP A 3 -13.44 6.02 3.32
CA TRP A 3 -12.47 6.87 2.59
C TRP A 3 -12.83 8.36 2.70
N THR A 4 -14.07 8.69 3.07
CA THR A 4 -14.49 10.06 3.40
C THR A 4 -14.09 10.51 4.81
N CYS A 5 -13.63 9.63 5.70
CA CYS A 5 -13.20 10.00 7.06
C CYS A 5 -11.70 10.32 7.18
N CYS A 6 -10.85 9.92 6.23
CA CYS A 6 -9.41 10.25 6.23
C CYS A 6 -9.10 11.58 5.52
N ARG A 7 -10.02 12.55 5.58
CA ARG A 7 -9.73 13.96 5.27
C ARG A 7 -9.51 14.79 6.54
N LEU A 8 -9.24 14.12 7.66
CA LEU A 8 -8.80 14.74 8.90
C LEU A 8 -7.27 14.70 8.96
N SER A 9 -6.70 15.77 8.42
CA SER A 9 -5.75 16.65 9.11
C SER A 9 -4.42 16.01 9.56
N VAL A 10 -3.35 16.34 8.83
CA VAL A 10 -1.94 16.22 9.27
C VAL A 10 -1.63 17.23 10.39
N GLU A 11 -2.42 18.30 10.50
CA GLU A 11 -2.25 19.40 11.46
C GLU A 11 -2.42 19.05 12.97
N PRO A 12 -3.28 18.14 13.44
CA PRO A 12 -3.49 17.91 14.87
C PRO A 12 -2.37 17.06 15.50
N LEU A 13 -1.72 16.20 14.70
CA LEU A 13 -0.52 15.47 15.13
C LEU A 13 0.68 16.41 15.27
N LEU A 14 0.80 17.42 14.38
CA LEU A 14 1.73 18.54 14.54
C LEU A 14 1.38 19.44 15.75
N ALA A 15 0.09 19.63 16.04
CA ALA A 15 -0.35 20.41 17.21
C ALA A 15 -0.05 19.71 18.56
N LEU A 16 -0.12 18.38 18.62
CA LEU A 16 0.29 17.60 19.80
C LEU A 16 1.81 17.65 20.03
N LEU A 17 2.60 17.70 18.95
CA LEU A 17 4.05 17.96 19.02
C LEU A 17 4.33 19.37 19.61
N HIS A 18 3.55 20.38 19.23
CA HIS A 18 3.66 21.76 19.70
C HIS A 18 3.56 21.91 21.23
N THR A 19 2.63 21.18 21.85
CA THR A 19 2.32 21.33 23.30
C THR A 19 3.39 20.66 24.19
N SER A 20 4.02 19.61 23.67
CA SER A 20 5.04 18.81 24.37
C SER A 20 6.41 19.49 24.38
N LEU A 21 6.76 20.19 23.30
CA LEU A 21 8.05 20.87 23.11
C LEU A 21 8.16 22.17 23.94
N TYR A 22 7.07 22.92 24.14
CA TYR A 22 7.08 24.15 24.95
C TYR A 22 7.40 23.87 26.44
N ARG A 23 6.99 22.71 26.97
CA ARG A 23 7.32 22.31 28.35
C ARG A 23 8.80 21.99 28.56
N LEU A 24 9.48 21.44 27.54
CA LEU A 24 10.91 21.11 27.62
C LEU A 24 11.80 22.34 27.48
N SER A 25 11.37 23.37 26.73
CA SER A 25 12.11 24.62 26.57
C SER A 25 12.17 25.47 27.85
N LEU A 26 11.13 25.43 28.70
CA LEU A 26 11.06 26.29 29.90
C LEU A 26 11.84 25.74 31.11
N SER A 27 12.22 24.46 31.13
CA SER A 27 12.98 23.89 32.27
C SER A 27 14.49 24.11 32.18
N ASN A 28 15.03 24.44 31.01
CA ASN A 28 16.48 24.58 30.80
C ASN A 28 16.89 26.05 30.78
N ASN A 29 16.84 26.67 31.97
CA ASN A 29 17.38 28.01 32.20
C ASN A 29 18.68 27.89 33.02
N SER A 30 19.77 27.47 32.39
CA SER A 30 21.11 27.73 32.92
C SER A 30 22.19 27.76 31.82
N LYS A 31 22.95 28.85 31.82
CA LYS A 31 23.95 29.27 30.82
C LYS A 31 25.29 28.52 30.89
N ILE A 32 25.32 27.21 31.13
CA ILE A 32 26.60 26.50 31.38
C ILE A 32 26.67 25.15 30.67
N VAL A 33 26.58 25.10 29.33
CA VAL A 33 27.16 24.01 28.53
C VAL A 33 27.44 24.53 27.11
N ASN A 34 28.41 25.43 26.94
CA ASN A 34 28.95 25.77 25.62
C ASN A 34 30.40 25.25 25.58
N SER A 35 30.65 24.21 24.77
CA SER A 35 31.85 24.05 23.91
C SER A 35 32.27 22.61 23.55
N ALA A 36 31.46 21.56 23.73
CA ALA A 36 31.88 20.18 23.39
C ALA A 36 30.83 19.26 22.74
N TYR A 37 29.56 19.69 22.57
CA TYR A 37 28.46 18.82 22.09
C TYR A 37 27.68 19.41 20.89
N ALA A 38 28.31 20.25 20.07
CA ALA A 38 27.60 21.02 19.05
C ALA A 38 27.21 20.23 17.78
N ASN A 39 27.44 18.90 17.72
CA ASN A 39 27.09 18.05 16.59
C ASN A 39 26.46 16.71 17.04
N GLU A 40 25.60 16.72 18.06
CA GLU A 40 24.70 15.58 18.27
C GLU A 40 23.58 15.66 17.22
N LEU A 41 23.68 14.82 16.18
CA LEU A 41 22.54 14.52 15.32
C LEU A 41 21.43 13.97 16.21
N LEU A 42 20.32 14.68 16.27
CA LEU A 42 19.22 14.32 17.15
C LEU A 42 18.32 13.30 16.45
N TYR A 43 18.40 12.05 16.87
CA TYR A 43 17.61 10.95 16.30
C TYR A 43 16.27 10.81 17.03
N TYR A 44 15.17 10.76 16.27
CA TYR A 44 13.83 10.51 16.80
C TYR A 44 13.29 9.18 16.25
N TYR A 45 12.83 8.30 17.15
CA TYR A 45 12.20 7.03 16.79
C TYR A 45 10.68 7.15 16.90
N PHE A 46 9.98 6.89 15.78
CA PHE A 46 8.52 6.85 15.73
C PHE A 46 8.05 5.41 15.56
N LEU A 47 7.27 4.91 16.52
CA LEU A 47 6.67 3.59 16.47
C LEU A 47 5.23 3.66 15.96
N PHE A 48 4.96 3.06 14.81
CA PHE A 48 3.61 2.93 14.28
C PHE A 48 3.03 1.56 14.64
N THR A 49 2.10 1.54 15.60
CA THR A 49 1.32 0.35 15.96
C THR A 49 -0.11 0.45 15.39
N GLY A 50 -0.74 -0.69 15.13
CA GLY A 50 -2.12 -0.74 14.64
C GLY A 50 -2.45 -2.06 13.97
N THR A 51 -3.75 -2.34 13.82
CA THR A 51 -4.26 -3.54 13.14
C THR A 51 -3.77 -3.64 11.69
N GLY A 52 -3.81 -4.83 11.09
CA GLY A 52 -3.51 -5.01 9.66
C GLY A 52 -4.32 -4.03 8.81
N GLU A 53 -3.72 -3.52 7.73
CA GLU A 53 -4.37 -2.62 6.75
C GLU A 53 -4.74 -1.21 7.25
N SER A 54 -4.39 -0.84 8.47
CA SER A 54 -4.57 0.54 9.01
C SER A 54 -3.79 1.66 8.28
N GLY A 55 -3.08 1.37 7.19
CA GLY A 55 -2.40 2.37 6.38
C GLY A 55 -0.99 2.77 6.86
N LYS A 56 -0.43 2.12 7.89
CA LYS A 56 0.92 2.41 8.42
C LYS A 56 2.01 2.38 7.36
N SER A 57 2.06 1.31 6.56
CA SER A 57 3.03 1.19 5.46
C SER A 57 2.81 2.27 4.41
N THR A 58 1.56 2.66 4.15
CA THR A 58 1.24 3.76 3.22
C THR A 58 1.75 5.10 3.76
N PHE A 59 1.60 5.36 5.06
CA PHE A 59 2.14 6.56 5.69
C PHE A 59 3.67 6.63 5.54
N ILE A 60 4.37 5.54 5.81
CA ILE A 60 5.82 5.46 5.64
C ILE A 60 6.24 5.71 4.18
N LYS A 61 5.52 5.12 3.21
CA LYS A 61 5.77 5.37 1.79
C LYS A 61 5.55 6.84 1.41
N GLN A 62 4.54 7.50 1.99
CA GLN A 62 4.30 8.94 1.80
C GLN A 62 5.42 9.79 2.40
N MET A 63 5.92 9.45 3.60
CA MET A 63 7.07 10.12 4.20
C MET A 63 8.30 10.03 3.29
N ARG A 64 8.54 8.89 2.63
CA ARG A 64 9.61 8.74 1.64
C ARG A 64 9.43 9.64 0.42
N ILE A 65 8.19 9.88 -0.03
CA ILE A 65 7.90 10.74 -1.17
C ILE A 65 8.09 12.22 -0.83
N ILE A 66 7.65 12.65 0.36
CA ILE A 66 7.62 14.08 0.75
C ILE A 66 8.97 14.52 1.32
N HIS A 67 9.62 13.68 2.13
CA HIS A 67 10.78 14.03 2.93
C HIS A 67 12.02 13.16 2.66
N GLY A 68 11.90 12.15 1.80
CA GLY A 68 13.03 11.31 1.38
C GLY A 68 13.46 11.59 -0.05
N SER A 69 14.30 10.71 -0.59
CA SER A 69 14.71 10.73 -2.01
C SER A 69 13.61 10.32 -3.00
N GLY A 70 12.38 10.07 -2.51
CA GLY A 70 11.29 9.53 -3.31
C GLY A 70 11.54 8.08 -3.75
N TYR A 71 10.92 7.71 -4.87
CA TYR A 71 11.10 6.42 -5.53
C TYR A 71 11.70 6.63 -6.91
N THR A 72 12.95 6.19 -7.10
CA THR A 72 13.62 6.17 -8.40
C THR A 72 12.96 5.16 -9.34
N ASP A 73 13.26 5.22 -10.64
CA ASP A 73 12.73 4.24 -11.59
C ASP A 73 13.19 2.83 -11.25
N GLU A 74 14.42 2.69 -10.74
CA GLU A 74 15.00 1.44 -10.24
C GLU A 74 14.21 0.91 -9.03
N ASP A 75 13.89 1.76 -8.06
CA ASP A 75 13.03 1.37 -6.93
C ASP A 75 11.66 0.90 -7.43
N ARG A 76 11.06 1.64 -8.37
CA ARG A 76 9.72 1.35 -8.92
C ARG A 76 9.69 0.03 -9.66
N ARG A 77 10.76 -0.33 -10.38
CA ARG A 77 10.89 -1.66 -11.01
C ARG A 77 10.84 -2.80 -10.00
N GLY A 78 11.39 -2.60 -8.79
CA GLY A 78 11.30 -3.58 -7.70
C GLY A 78 9.86 -3.90 -7.26
N PHE A 79 8.91 -3.00 -7.49
CA PHE A 79 7.50 -3.22 -7.15
C PHE A 79 6.69 -3.94 -8.23
N ILE A 80 7.23 -4.16 -9.43
CA ILE A 80 6.51 -4.82 -10.54
C ILE A 80 5.99 -6.19 -10.12
N LYS A 81 6.87 -7.04 -9.57
CA LYS A 81 6.52 -8.37 -9.07
C LYS A 81 5.38 -8.30 -8.05
N LEU A 82 5.50 -7.37 -7.09
CA LEU A 82 4.52 -7.21 -6.01
C LEU A 82 3.15 -6.77 -6.55
N VAL A 83 3.11 -5.90 -7.57
CA VAL A 83 1.85 -5.51 -8.21
C VAL A 83 1.17 -6.72 -8.85
N TYR A 84 1.91 -7.55 -9.60
CA TYR A 84 1.35 -8.77 -10.20
C TYR A 84 0.83 -9.72 -9.13
N GLN A 85 1.60 -9.96 -8.08
CA GLN A 85 1.18 -10.79 -6.95
C GLN A 85 -0.11 -10.28 -6.30
N ASN A 86 -0.23 -8.97 -6.09
CA ASN A 86 -1.44 -8.37 -5.52
C ASN A 86 -2.67 -8.60 -6.41
N ILE A 87 -2.52 -8.54 -7.73
CA ILE A 87 -3.60 -8.82 -8.69
C ILE A 87 -4.04 -10.28 -8.60
N PHE A 88 -3.09 -11.23 -8.63
CA PHE A 88 -3.41 -12.65 -8.52
C PHE A 88 -4.07 -12.99 -7.18
N ILE A 89 -3.53 -12.50 -6.06
CA ILE A 89 -4.13 -12.69 -4.73
C ILE A 89 -5.57 -12.16 -4.70
N ALA A 90 -5.80 -10.96 -5.24
CA ALA A 90 -7.13 -10.37 -5.26
C ALA A 90 -8.11 -11.20 -6.10
N MET A 91 -7.70 -11.64 -7.29
CA MET A 91 -8.56 -12.45 -8.16
C MET A 91 -8.81 -13.84 -7.55
N GLN A 92 -7.79 -14.49 -6.99
CA GLN A 92 -7.96 -15.76 -6.27
C GLN A 92 -8.92 -15.62 -5.09
N ALA A 93 -8.82 -14.54 -4.31
CA ALA A 93 -9.75 -14.27 -3.21
C ALA A 93 -11.19 -14.12 -3.70
N MET A 94 -11.44 -13.38 -4.79
CA MET A 94 -12.78 -13.23 -5.36
C MET A 94 -13.33 -14.55 -5.90
N THR A 95 -12.54 -15.35 -6.63
CA THR A 95 -12.99 -16.65 -7.13
C THR A 95 -13.34 -17.64 -6.02
N ARG A 96 -12.63 -17.63 -4.88
CA ARG A 96 -12.97 -18.43 -3.69
C ARG A 96 -14.23 -17.90 -2.99
N ALA A 97 -14.39 -16.57 -2.96
CA ALA A 97 -15.59 -15.95 -2.40
C ALA A 97 -16.84 -16.26 -3.23
N MET A 98 -16.74 -16.37 -4.56
CA MET A 98 -17.85 -16.82 -5.43
C MET A 98 -18.39 -18.17 -4.97
N GLU A 99 -17.52 -19.15 -4.70
CA GLU A 99 -17.91 -20.49 -4.23
C GLU A 99 -18.54 -20.42 -2.82
N THR A 100 -17.95 -19.61 -1.94
CA THR A 100 -18.41 -19.45 -0.54
C THR A 100 -19.79 -18.78 -0.47
N LEU A 101 -19.98 -17.73 -1.26
CA LEU A 101 -21.22 -16.94 -1.32
C LEU A 101 -22.25 -17.54 -2.28
N LYS A 102 -21.91 -18.65 -2.96
CA LYS A 102 -22.72 -19.36 -3.95
C LYS A 102 -23.19 -18.47 -5.11
N ILE A 103 -22.34 -17.55 -5.53
CA ILE A 103 -22.59 -16.68 -6.69
C ILE A 103 -22.17 -17.44 -7.94
N LEU A 104 -23.03 -17.46 -8.95
CA LEU A 104 -22.76 -18.13 -10.22
C LEU A 104 -22.06 -17.17 -11.19
N TYR A 105 -21.10 -17.68 -11.94
CA TYR A 105 -20.56 -16.97 -13.09
C TYR A 105 -21.66 -16.81 -14.14
N LYS A 106 -21.73 -15.62 -14.75
CA LYS A 106 -22.66 -15.41 -15.87
C LYS A 106 -22.20 -16.15 -17.11
N TYR A 107 -20.89 -16.16 -17.36
CA TYR A 107 -20.29 -16.81 -18.52
C TYR A 107 -19.62 -18.12 -18.10
N GLU A 108 -20.02 -19.24 -18.72
CA GLU A 108 -19.53 -20.57 -18.34
C GLU A 108 -18.01 -20.72 -18.52
N GLN A 109 -17.45 -20.09 -19.57
CA GLN A 109 -16.00 -20.05 -19.83
C GLN A 109 -15.20 -19.43 -18.67
N ASN A 110 -15.82 -18.55 -17.88
CA ASN A 110 -15.16 -17.95 -16.73
C ASN A 110 -14.90 -18.94 -15.60
N LYS A 111 -15.54 -20.12 -15.59
CA LYS A 111 -15.19 -21.20 -14.65
C LYS A 111 -13.78 -21.75 -14.93
N GLU A 112 -13.43 -21.94 -16.19
CA GLU A 112 -12.10 -22.38 -16.61
C GLU A 112 -11.07 -21.29 -16.33
N ASN A 113 -11.38 -20.02 -16.66
CA ASN A 113 -10.51 -18.87 -16.33
C ASN A 113 -10.28 -18.77 -14.81
N ALA A 114 -11.32 -18.95 -14.00
CA ALA A 114 -11.20 -18.93 -12.54
C ALA A 114 -10.34 -20.08 -12.02
N GLN A 115 -10.43 -21.27 -12.63
CA GLN A 115 -9.56 -22.39 -12.28
C GLN A 115 -8.10 -22.09 -12.65
N LEU A 116 -7.83 -21.60 -13.85
CA LEU A 116 -6.50 -21.18 -14.29
C LEU A 116 -5.86 -20.22 -13.30
N ILE A 117 -6.58 -19.19 -12.87
CA ILE A 117 -6.06 -18.20 -11.91
C ILE A 117 -5.86 -18.78 -10.51
N ARG A 118 -6.67 -19.75 -10.08
CA ARG A 118 -6.53 -20.41 -8.77
C ARG A 118 -5.29 -21.31 -8.68
N GLU A 119 -4.87 -21.90 -9.80
CA GLU A 119 -3.72 -22.81 -9.85
C GLU A 119 -2.37 -22.06 -9.89
N VAL A 120 -2.37 -20.75 -10.11
CA VAL A 120 -1.15 -19.94 -10.13
C VAL A 120 -0.49 -19.87 -8.75
N ASP A 121 0.78 -20.25 -8.71
CA ASP A 121 1.67 -20.03 -7.58
C ASP A 121 2.13 -18.57 -7.54
N VAL A 122 1.48 -17.78 -6.69
CA VAL A 122 1.70 -16.34 -6.53
C VAL A 122 3.17 -16.01 -6.20
N GLU A 123 3.89 -16.86 -5.46
CA GLU A 123 5.26 -16.56 -5.04
C GLU A 123 6.25 -16.58 -6.22
N LYS A 124 5.94 -17.41 -7.22
CA LYS A 124 6.74 -17.62 -8.44
C LYS A 124 6.35 -16.72 -9.61
N VAL A 125 5.31 -15.90 -9.47
CA VAL A 125 4.92 -14.95 -10.51
C VAL A 125 6.07 -13.97 -10.78
N ALA A 126 6.60 -14.02 -12.00
CA ALA A 126 7.65 -13.11 -12.47
C ALA A 126 7.18 -12.27 -13.66
N SER A 127 6.28 -12.81 -14.48
CA SER A 127 5.71 -12.20 -15.69
C SER A 127 4.20 -12.07 -15.57
N PHE A 128 3.63 -11.15 -16.35
CA PHE A 128 2.18 -10.97 -16.49
C PHE A 128 1.79 -11.27 -17.94
N GLU A 129 1.68 -12.56 -18.24
CA GLU A 129 1.53 -13.07 -19.61
C GLU A 129 0.09 -12.98 -20.14
N ALA A 130 -0.04 -12.94 -21.46
CA ALA A 130 -1.32 -12.82 -22.17
C ALA A 130 -2.44 -13.74 -21.67
N PRO A 131 -2.25 -15.07 -21.49
CA PRO A 131 -3.34 -15.95 -21.05
C PRO A 131 -3.90 -15.56 -19.67
N TYR A 132 -3.05 -15.11 -18.75
CA TYR A 132 -3.50 -14.66 -17.43
C TYR A 132 -4.19 -13.30 -17.51
N VAL A 133 -3.64 -12.39 -18.31
CA VAL A 133 -4.20 -11.04 -18.53
C VAL A 133 -5.62 -11.16 -19.09
N GLU A 134 -5.80 -11.95 -20.14
CA GLU A 134 -7.10 -12.18 -20.78
C GLU A 134 -8.09 -12.83 -19.81
N ALA A 135 -7.67 -13.88 -19.10
CA ALA A 135 -8.50 -14.54 -18.09
C ALA A 135 -8.95 -13.56 -16.99
N ILE A 136 -8.04 -12.73 -16.46
CA ILE A 136 -8.36 -11.72 -15.45
C ILE A 136 -9.32 -10.66 -15.98
N LYS A 137 -9.16 -10.21 -17.23
CA LYS A 137 -10.07 -9.25 -17.86
C LYS A 137 -11.47 -9.82 -18.03
N LEU A 138 -11.57 -11.05 -18.53
CA LEU A 138 -12.86 -11.73 -18.72
C LEU A 138 -13.56 -11.97 -17.38
N LEU A 139 -12.83 -12.40 -16.36
CA LEU A 139 -13.34 -12.56 -15.00
C LEU A 139 -13.83 -11.22 -14.42
N TRP A 140 -13.03 -10.16 -14.53
CA TRP A 140 -13.39 -8.84 -13.99
C TRP A 140 -14.62 -8.23 -14.69
N SER A 141 -14.86 -8.60 -15.95
CA SER A 141 -16.07 -8.21 -16.70
C SER A 141 -17.30 -9.09 -16.42
N ASP A 142 -17.16 -10.17 -15.66
CA ASP A 142 -18.28 -11.06 -15.33
C ASP A 142 -19.18 -10.41 -14.26
N PRO A 143 -20.49 -10.28 -14.51
CA PRO A 143 -21.42 -9.73 -13.52
C PRO A 143 -21.48 -10.50 -12.19
N GLY A 144 -21.19 -11.80 -12.19
CA GLY A 144 -21.07 -12.57 -10.95
C GLY A 144 -19.87 -12.13 -10.12
N ILE A 145 -18.73 -11.86 -10.76
CA ILE A 145 -17.54 -11.32 -10.08
C ILE A 145 -17.78 -9.88 -9.62
N GLU A 146 -18.51 -9.08 -10.39
CA GLU A 146 -18.92 -7.73 -9.98
C GLU A 146 -19.79 -7.77 -8.72
N GLU A 147 -20.81 -8.65 -8.68
CA GLU A 147 -21.63 -8.88 -7.48
C GLU A 147 -20.77 -9.32 -6.28
N CYS A 148 -19.84 -10.25 -6.51
CA CYS A 148 -18.90 -10.71 -5.48
C CYS A 148 -18.07 -9.55 -4.93
N TYR A 149 -17.54 -8.68 -5.81
CA TYR A 149 -16.79 -7.49 -5.42
C TYR A 149 -17.63 -6.48 -4.61
N ASP A 150 -18.91 -6.33 -4.92
CA ASP A 150 -19.79 -5.46 -4.13
C ASP A 150 -19.99 -6.00 -2.70
N ARG A 151 -19.95 -7.32 -2.55
CA ARG A 151 -19.99 -8.05 -1.28
C ARG A 151 -18.62 -8.26 -0.63
N ARG A 152 -17.57 -7.57 -1.08
CA ARG A 152 -16.19 -7.65 -0.53
C ARG A 152 -16.02 -7.38 0.96
N ARG A 153 -17.06 -6.96 1.67
CA ARG A 153 -17.03 -6.82 3.14
C ARG A 153 -17.22 -8.16 3.86
N GLU A 154 -17.69 -9.19 3.16
CA GLU A 154 -17.96 -10.52 3.71
C GLU A 154 -16.72 -11.43 3.69
N TYR A 155 -15.64 -11.02 3.01
CA TYR A 155 -14.38 -11.75 2.91
C TYR A 155 -13.19 -10.79 2.86
N GLN A 156 -11.97 -11.33 2.96
CA GLN A 156 -10.76 -10.53 2.94
C GLN A 156 -10.38 -10.18 1.49
N LEU A 157 -10.47 -8.91 1.13
CA LEU A 157 -10.06 -8.40 -0.17
C LEU A 157 -9.31 -7.07 -0.01
N SER A 158 -8.22 -6.91 -0.75
CA SER A 158 -7.44 -5.66 -0.72
C SER A 158 -8.26 -4.48 -1.24
N ASP A 159 -8.24 -3.35 -0.54
CA ASP A 159 -8.86 -2.10 -0.99
C ASP A 159 -8.34 -1.63 -2.37
N SER A 160 -7.09 -1.96 -2.68
CA SER A 160 -6.44 -1.61 -3.96
C SER A 160 -6.92 -2.46 -5.14
N THR A 161 -7.76 -3.48 -4.91
CA THR A 161 -8.18 -4.45 -5.94
C THR A 161 -8.79 -3.75 -7.16
N LYS A 162 -9.82 -2.91 -6.96
CA LYS A 162 -10.49 -2.21 -8.07
C LYS A 162 -9.55 -1.32 -8.86
N TYR A 163 -8.59 -0.68 -8.18
CA TYR A 163 -7.61 0.17 -8.85
C TYR A 163 -6.74 -0.61 -9.84
N TYR A 164 -6.20 -1.76 -9.42
CA TYR A 164 -5.36 -2.58 -10.29
C TYR A 164 -6.17 -3.26 -11.39
N LEU A 165 -7.33 -3.86 -11.04
CA LEU A 165 -8.16 -4.58 -12.00
C LEU A 165 -8.75 -3.67 -13.08
N SER A 166 -9.06 -2.42 -12.75
CA SER A 166 -9.51 -1.42 -13.75
C SER A 166 -8.37 -0.88 -14.62
N SER A 167 -7.11 -1.19 -14.27
CA SER A 167 -5.91 -0.70 -14.97
C SER A 167 -5.08 -1.84 -15.57
N ILE A 168 -5.68 -3.02 -15.78
CA ILE A 168 -4.97 -4.22 -16.26
C ILE A 168 -4.26 -3.96 -17.58
N ASP A 169 -4.88 -3.24 -18.52
CA ASP A 169 -4.27 -2.95 -19.82
C ASP A 169 -2.95 -2.19 -19.70
N ARG A 170 -2.87 -1.22 -18.78
CA ARG A 170 -1.63 -0.48 -18.49
C ARG A 170 -0.58 -1.38 -17.84
N ILE A 171 -1.00 -2.27 -16.95
CA ILE A 171 -0.12 -3.16 -16.17
C ILE A 171 0.43 -4.30 -17.03
N ALA A 172 -0.32 -4.74 -18.05
CA ALA A 172 0.07 -5.79 -18.98
C ALA A 172 1.02 -5.34 -20.10
N LEU A 173 1.38 -4.05 -20.17
CA LEU A 173 2.32 -3.56 -21.17
C LEU A 173 3.74 -4.15 -20.95
N PRO A 174 4.47 -4.54 -22.02
CA PRO A 174 5.81 -5.14 -21.90
C PRO A 174 6.86 -4.29 -21.14
N HIS A 175 6.66 -2.98 -21.09
CA HIS A 175 7.54 -2.03 -20.40
C HIS A 175 6.82 -1.32 -19.25
N TYR A 176 5.88 -2.00 -18.60
CA TYR A 176 5.17 -1.45 -17.46
C TYR A 176 6.15 -1.01 -16.35
N LEU A 177 6.11 0.29 -16.04
CA LEU A 177 6.79 0.88 -14.90
C LEU A 177 5.73 1.34 -13.89
N PRO A 178 5.74 0.83 -12.65
CA PRO A 178 4.79 1.24 -11.63
C PRO A 178 4.85 2.75 -11.40
N THR A 179 3.68 3.38 -11.35
CA THR A 179 3.55 4.77 -10.94
C THR A 179 3.76 4.89 -9.44
N GLN A 180 3.99 6.11 -8.94
CA GLN A 180 4.00 6.36 -7.49
C GLN A 180 2.69 5.89 -6.83
N GLN A 181 1.56 6.03 -7.53
CA GLN A 181 0.27 5.55 -7.03
C GLN A 181 0.21 4.02 -6.91
N ASP A 182 0.85 3.30 -7.82
CA ASP A 182 0.99 1.84 -7.74
C ASP A 182 1.85 1.44 -6.55
N VAL A 183 2.97 2.13 -6.33
CA VAL A 183 3.86 1.90 -5.18
C VAL A 183 3.15 2.18 -3.86
N LEU A 184 2.33 3.22 -3.79
CA LEU A 184 1.56 3.54 -2.58
C LEU A 184 0.51 2.47 -2.28
N ARG A 185 -0.16 1.95 -3.31
CA ARG A 185 -1.28 1.00 -3.19
C ARG A 185 -0.87 -0.46 -3.04
N VAL A 186 0.37 -0.81 -3.40
CA VAL A 186 0.80 -2.21 -3.39
C VAL A 186 0.95 -2.68 -1.95
N ARG A 187 0.31 -3.81 -1.65
CA ARG A 187 0.46 -4.46 -0.34
C ARG A 187 1.79 -5.19 -0.31
N VAL A 188 2.60 -4.86 0.68
CA VAL A 188 3.82 -5.61 1.01
C VAL A 188 3.56 -6.24 2.38
N PRO A 189 3.59 -7.58 2.50
CA PRO A 189 3.52 -8.22 3.81
C PRO A 189 4.67 -7.70 4.68
N THR A 190 4.35 -7.07 5.80
CA THR A 190 5.36 -6.64 6.77
C THR A 190 5.62 -7.81 7.71
N THR A 191 6.74 -8.51 7.53
CA THR A 191 7.21 -9.52 8.46
C THR A 191 8.25 -8.90 9.38
N GLY A 192 8.01 -8.94 10.70
CA GLY A 192 8.93 -8.41 11.70
C GLY A 192 8.91 -6.89 11.83
N ILE A 193 9.95 -6.36 12.48
CA ILE A 193 10.17 -4.92 12.66
C ILE A 193 10.89 -4.40 11.43
N ILE A 194 10.33 -3.37 10.78
CA ILE A 194 10.93 -2.73 9.62
C ILE A 194 11.18 -1.27 9.99
N GLU A 195 12.45 -0.86 9.92
CA GLU A 195 12.89 0.50 10.21
C GLU A 195 13.08 1.29 8.92
N TYR A 196 12.63 2.54 8.91
CA TYR A 196 12.79 3.46 7.79
C TYR A 196 13.42 4.76 8.29
N PRO A 197 14.73 4.98 8.07
CA PRO A 197 15.38 6.24 8.41
C PRO A 197 14.94 7.35 7.44
N PHE A 198 14.71 8.54 7.96
CA PHE A 198 14.38 9.74 7.18
C PHE A 198 15.17 10.94 7.73
N ASP A 199 15.84 11.66 6.84
CA ASP A 199 16.51 12.91 7.18
C ASP A 199 15.54 14.07 6.91
N LEU A 200 14.99 14.64 7.98
CA LEU A 200 14.13 15.82 7.91
C LEU A 200 15.02 17.08 7.89
N GLU A 201 15.44 17.52 6.70
CA GLU A 201 16.18 18.79 6.57
C GLU A 201 15.27 19.99 6.88
N ASN A 202 15.65 20.76 7.90
CA ASN A 202 15.06 22.05 8.30
C ASN A 202 13.58 22.01 8.73
N ILE A 203 13.35 21.68 10.01
CA ILE A 203 12.11 22.04 10.69
C ILE A 203 12.13 23.56 10.95
N ILE A 204 11.64 24.37 10.00
CA ILE A 204 11.42 25.81 10.24
C ILE A 204 10.09 25.97 10.99
N PHE A 205 10.18 26.29 12.28
CA PHE A 205 9.05 26.59 13.14
C PHE A 205 8.50 27.99 12.84
N ARG A 206 7.19 28.12 12.56
CA ARG A 206 6.45 29.39 12.58
C ARG A 206 5.17 29.23 13.38
#